data_AF-A0ABD0PU53-F1
#
_entry.id   AF-A0ABD0PU53-F1
#
_cell.length_a   1.000
_cell.length_b   1.000
_cell.length_c   1.000
_cell.angle_alpha   90.00
_cell.angle_beta   90.00
_cell.angle_gamma   90.00
#
_symmetry.space_group_name_H-M   'P 1'
#
loop_
_entity.id
_entity.type
_entity.pdbx_description
1 polymer ?
#
loop_
_entity_poly.entity_id
_entity_poly.type
_entity_poly.pdbx_seq_one_letter_code
_entity_poly.pdbx_strand_id
1 'polypeptide(L)' 'IAVYDLGGGTFDISVLEIQKGVFEVKSTNGDTFLGGEDFDQHLLRHIVKEFKRE' A
#
# COMPACT_ATOMS: atom_id res chain seq x y z
N ILE A 1 -12.64 10.10 -8.48
CA ILE A 1 -12.53 8.92 -7.60
C ILE A 1 -11.06 8.62 -7.43
N ALA A 2 -10.60 8.33 -6.21
CA ALA A 2 -9.26 7.79 -6.00
C ALA A 2 -9.40 6.30 -5.66
N VAL A 3 -8.65 5.45 -6.35
CA VAL A 3 -8.50 4.04 -6.00
C VAL A 3 -7.17 3.90 -5.30
N TYR A 4 -7.22 3.38 -4.07
CA TYR A 4 -6.08 3.15 -3.21
C TYR A 4 -5.88 1.64 -3.13
N ASP A 5 -4.73 1.15 -3.58
CA ASP A 5 -4.36 -0.27 -3.54
C ASP A 5 -3.07 -0.42 -2.74
N LEU A 6 -3.18 -1.01 -1.55
CA LEU A 6 -2.03 -1.35 -0.71
C LEU A 6 -1.95 -2.87 -0.61
N GLY A 7 -1.10 -3.45 -1.45
CA GLY A 7 -0.89 -4.89 -1.52
C GLY A 7 0.16 -5.38 -0.53
N GLY A 8 0.66 -6.59 -0.77
CA GLY A 8 1.68 -7.22 0.06
C GLY A 8 3.06 -6.56 -0.06
N GLY A 9 3.48 -6.13 -1.25
CA GLY A 9 4.80 -5.53 -1.48
C GLY A 9 4.78 -4.25 -2.32
N THR A 10 3.61 -3.82 -2.78
CA THR A 10 3.47 -2.61 -3.59
C THR A 10 2.30 -1.76 -3.10
N PHE A 11 2.43 -0.46 -3.31
CA PHE A 11 1.41 0.52 -3.06
C PHE A 11 1.15 1.29 -4.36
N ASP A 12 -0.09 1.31 -4.81
CA ASP A 12 -0.51 2.02 -6.02
C ASP A 12 -1.72 2.91 -5.72
N ILE A 13 -1.71 4.11 -6.31
CA ILE A 13 -2.83 5.04 -6.25
C ILE A 13 -3.17 5.56 -7.64
N SER A 14 -4.46 5.51 -7.97
CA SER A 14 -4.97 6.01 -9.25
C SER A 14 -6.10 7.00 -9.03
N VAL A 15 -6.10 8.08 -9.81
CA VAL A 15 -7.20 9.05 -9.86
C VAL A 15 -8.01 8.81 -11.13
N LEU A 16 -9.30 8.55 -10.95
CA LEU A 16 -10.24 8.25 -12.00
C LEU A 16 -11.30 9.35 -12.11
N GLU A 17 -11.67 9.65 -13.34
CA GLU A 17 -12.79 10.49 -13.70
C GLU A 17 -13.91 9.61 -14.28
N ILE A 18 -15.16 9.89 -13.92
CA ILE A 18 -16.31 9.22 -14.53
C ILE A 18 -16.97 10.20 -15.49
N GLN A 19 -17.08 9.81 -16.76
CA GLN A 19 -17.85 10.55 -17.75
C GLN A 19 -18.80 9.59 -18.48
N LYS A 20 -20.11 9.88 -18.43
CA LYS A 20 -21.16 9.11 -19.11
C LYS A 20 -21.09 7.58 -18.83
N GLY A 21 -20.72 7.21 -17.61
CA GLY A 21 -20.59 5.81 -17.19
C GLY A 21 -19.28 5.12 -17.61
N VAL A 22 -18.36 5.82 -18.26
CA VAL A 22 -17.01 5.34 -18.57
C VAL A 22 -16.03 5.85 -17.51
N PHE A 23 -15.14 4.97 -17.05
CA PHE A 23 -14.05 5.30 -16.14
C PHE A 23 -12.78 5.61 -16.95
N GLU A 24 -12.24 6.80 -16.76
CA GLU A 24 -10.96 7.22 -17.35
C GLU A 24 -9.92 7.41 -16.25
N VAL A 25 -8.73 6.83 -16.42
CA VAL A 25 -7.60 7.03 -15.51
C VAL A 25 -6.90 8.33 -15.89
N LYS A 26 -6.89 9.30 -14.97
CA LYS A 26 -6.24 10.60 -15.17
C LYS A 26 -4.77 10.56 -14.80
N SER A 27 -4.44 9.81 -13.77
CA SER A 27 -3.07 9.62 -13.30
C SER A 27 -2.97 8.39 -12.43
N THR A 28 -1.82 7.72 -12.50
CA THR A 28 -1.43 6.62 -11.62
C THR A 28 -0.01 6.89 -11.12
N ASN A 29 0.23 6.62 -9.84
CA ASN A 29 1.55 6.65 -9.23
C ASN A 29 1.59 5.62 -8.09
N GLY A 30 2.76 5.37 -7.51
CA GLY A 30 2.91 4.37 -6.46
C GLY A 30 4.34 4.19 -5.99
N ASP A 31 4.51 3.23 -5.10
CA ASP A 31 5.79 2.73 -4.60
C ASP A 31 5.83 1.21 -4.75
N THR A 32 6.79 0.71 -5.55
CA THR A 32 6.94 -0.72 -5.85
C THR A 32 7.62 -1.50 -4.72
N PHE A 33 7.99 -0.84 -3.63
CA PHE A 33 8.68 -1.45 -2.49
C PHE A 33 8.02 -1.12 -1.14
N LEU A 34 6.74 -0.77 -1.16
CA LEU A 34 5.95 -0.50 0.05
C LEU A 34 4.71 -1.37 0.05
N GLY A 35 4.53 -2.21 1.07
CA GLY A 35 3.32 -3.02 1.21
C GLY A 35 3.17 -3.68 2.58
N GLY A 36 2.22 -4.59 2.71
CA GLY A 36 1.95 -5.38 3.92
C GLY A 36 3.19 -6.04 4.54
N GLU A 37 4.14 -6.49 3.74
CA GLU A 37 5.39 -7.11 4.19
C GLU A 37 6.23 -6.15 5.05
N ASP A 38 6.20 -4.84 4.80
CA ASP A 38 6.89 -3.86 5.64
C ASP A 38 6.29 -3.81 7.05
N PHE A 39 4.96 -3.90 7.14
CA PHE A 39 4.25 -3.93 8.41
C PHE A 39 4.53 -5.23 9.16
N ASP A 40 4.50 -6.38 8.46
CA ASP A 40 4.85 -7.68 9.03
C ASP A 40 6.28 -7.67 9.58
N GLN A 41 7.23 -7.14 8.81
CA GLN A 41 8.63 -7.00 9.22
C GLN A 41 8.79 -6.04 10.40
N HIS A 42 8.04 -4.93 10.41
CA HIS A 42 8.08 -3.98 11.53
C HIS A 42 7.56 -4.63 12.82
N LEU A 43 6.42 -5.33 12.74
CA LEU A 43 5.82 -6.03 13.87
C LEU A 43 6.72 -7.16 14.37
N LEU A 44 7.28 -7.96 13.46
CA LEU A 44 8.23 -9.02 13.80
C LEU A 44 9.43 -8.46 14.57
N ARG A 45 10.05 -7.39 14.06
CA ARG A 45 11.20 -6.74 14.73
C ARG A 45 10.83 -6.22 16.11
N HIS A 46 9.63 -5.65 16.25
CA HIS A 46 9.12 -5.20 17.54
C HIS A 46 9.02 -6.37 18.53
N ILE A 47 8.34 -7.45 18.16
CA ILE A 47 8.15 -8.63 19.03
C ILE A 47 9.50 -9.26 19.41
N VAL A 48 10.42 -9.43 18.45
CA VAL A 48 11.76 -9.97 18.71
C VAL A 48 12.54 -9.10 19.69
N LYS A 49 12.42 -7.78 19.59
CA LYS A 49 13.07 -6.84 20.51
C LYS A 49 12.51 -6.96 21.92
N GLU A 50 11.18 -7.05 22.06
CA GLU A 50 10.53 -7.18 23.35
C GLU A 50 10.91 -8.51 24.02
N PHE A 51 10.93 -9.62 23.27
CA PHE A 51 11.33 -10.93 23.78
C PHE A 51 12.78 -10.95 24.28
N LYS A 52 13.71 -10.26 23.60
CA LYS A 52 15.12 -10.16 24.04
C LYS A 52 15.34 -9.30 25.28
N ARG A 53 14.33 -8.55 25.72
CA ARG A 53 14.41 -7.69 26.91
C ARG A 53 14.09 -8.46 28.19
N GLU A 54 13.40 -9.60 28.07
CA GLU A 54 13.18 -10.59 29.14
C GLU A 54 14.38 -11.55 29.27
#